data_AF-A0A382R2R6-F1
#
_entry.id   AF-A0A382R2R6-F1
#
_cell.length_a   1.000
_cell.length_b   1.000
_cell.length_c   1.000
_cell.angle_alpha   90.00
_cell.angle_beta   90.00
_cell.angle_gamma   90.00
#
_symmetry.space_group_name_H-M   'P 1'
#
loop_
_entity.id
_entity.type
_entity.pdbx_description
1 polymer ?
#
loop_
_entity_poly.entity_id
_entity_poly.type
_entity_poly.pdbx_seq_one_letter_code
_entity_poly.pdbx_strand_id
1 'polypeptide(L)'
;MKQISLFIFIHLSFLLSVIGAQSFDSEKTNLIIVYPDQMRGQAMGFVGKEPVQTPYLDRFASQGLVLTEAVSNYPICSPTRASLMTG
;
A
#
# COMPACT_ATOMS: atom_id res chain seq x y z
N MET A 1 40.70 -37.54 -4.10
CA MET A 1 39.29 -37.34 -4.50
C MET A 1 38.41 -36.79 -3.37
N LYS A 2 38.48 -37.31 -2.13
CA LYS A 2 37.67 -36.81 -0.99
C LYS A 2 37.91 -35.33 -0.62
N GLN A 3 39.16 -34.86 -0.67
CA GLN A 3 39.52 -33.48 -0.34
C GLN A 3 38.92 -32.46 -1.33
N ILE A 4 38.93 -32.76 -2.63
CA ILE A 4 38.39 -31.88 -3.68
C ILE A 4 36.87 -31.75 -3.57
N SER A 5 36.17 -32.86 -3.27
CA SER A 5 34.73 -32.85 -3.03
C SER A 5 34.33 -32.00 -1.82
N LEU A 6 35.18 -31.95 -0.77
CA LEU A 6 34.93 -31.16 0.42
C LEU A 6 35.07 -29.65 0.14
N PHE A 7 36.08 -29.25 -0.63
CA PHE A 7 36.26 -27.84 -1.03
C PHE A 7 35.11 -27.34 -1.91
N ILE A 8 34.63 -28.15 -2.84
CA ILE A 8 33.47 -27.80 -3.67
C ILE A 8 32.21 -27.62 -2.81
N PHE A 9 32.00 -28.51 -1.84
CA PHE A 9 30.83 -28.43 -0.95
C PHE A 9 30.87 -27.19 -0.04
N ILE A 10 32.05 -26.82 0.47
CA ILE A 10 32.25 -25.61 1.27
C ILE A 10 32.01 -24.36 0.41
N HIS A 11 32.56 -24.31 -0.82
CA HIS A 11 32.32 -23.17 -1.71
C HIS A 11 30.86 -23.05 -2.15
N LEU A 12 30.18 -24.17 -2.42
CA LEU A 12 28.77 -24.16 -2.80
C LEU A 12 27.88 -23.72 -1.63
N SER A 13 28.15 -24.19 -0.42
CA SER A 13 27.47 -23.76 0.80
C SER A 13 27.68 -22.27 1.09
N PHE A 14 28.92 -21.79 0.91
CA PHE A 14 29.26 -20.38 1.07
C PHE A 14 28.54 -19.50 0.02
N LEU A 15 28.46 -19.95 -1.24
CA LEU A 15 27.72 -19.23 -2.29
C LEU A 15 26.22 -19.13 -1.96
N LEU A 16 25.61 -20.21 -1.47
CA LEU A 16 24.21 -20.22 -1.06
C LEU A 16 23.94 -19.24 0.08
N SER A 17 24.85 -19.11 1.05
CA SER A 17 24.71 -18.19 2.18
C SER A 17 24.78 -16.71 1.77
N VAL A 18 25.51 -16.37 0.69
CA VAL A 18 25.65 -14.98 0.21
C VAL A 18 24.40 -14.51 -0.53
N ILE A 19 23.68 -15.41 -1.22
CA ILE A 19 22.45 -15.07 -1.96
C ILE A 19 21.27 -14.80 -1.01
N GLY A 20 21.24 -15.43 0.17
CA GLY A 20 20.15 -15.28 1.15
C GLY A 20 20.17 -14.01 2.01
N ALA A 21 21.22 -13.19 1.92
CA ALA A 21 21.43 -12.04 2.80
C ALA A 21 21.02 -10.68 2.20
N GLN A 22 20.03 -10.65 1.31
CA GLN A 22 19.39 -9.37 1.00
C GLN A 22 18.46 -8.97 2.15
N SER A 23 18.99 -8.15 3.04
CA SER A 23 18.20 -7.34 3.95
C SER A 23 17.33 -6.40 3.11
N PHE A 24 16.01 -6.59 3.16
CA PHE A 24 15.08 -5.52 2.80
C PHE A 24 15.34 -4.39 3.79
N ASP A 25 16.08 -3.37 3.35
CA ASP A 25 16.09 -2.12 4.08
C ASP A 25 14.66 -1.61 4.05
N SER A 26 14.03 -1.58 5.22
CA SER A 26 12.67 -1.07 5.38
C SER A 26 12.75 0.44 5.27
N GLU A 27 12.95 0.95 4.04
CA GLU A 27 12.81 2.37 3.77
C GLU A 27 11.46 2.80 4.35
N LYS A 28 11.52 3.79 5.26
CA LYS A 28 10.33 4.27 5.96
C LYS A 28 9.38 4.83 4.92
N THR A 29 8.28 4.11 4.70
CA THR A 29 7.24 4.57 3.80
C THR A 29 6.54 5.76 4.44
N ASN A 30 6.45 6.87 3.72
CA ASN A 30 5.65 8.01 4.14
C ASN A 30 4.17 7.67 3.97
N LEU A 31 3.37 7.92 5.01
CA LEU A 31 1.91 7.77 4.95
C LEU A 31 1.27 9.16 4.84
N ILE A 32 0.46 9.35 3.78
CA ILE A 32 -0.33 10.56 3.57
C ILE A 32 -1.81 10.17 3.57
N ILE A 33 -2.58 10.74 4.50
CA ILE A 33 -4.03 10.59 4.55
C ILE A 33 -4.66 11.88 4.01
N VAL A 34 -5.31 11.80 2.85
CA VAL A 34 -6.10 12.90 2.28
C VAL A 34 -7.56 12.67 2.65
N TYR A 35 -8.14 13.58 3.44
CA TYR A 35 -9.46 13.40 4.03
C TYR A 35 -10.39 14.61 3.74
N PRO A 36 -11.02 14.65 2.55
CA PRO A 36 -11.90 15.75 2.16
C PRO A 36 -13.18 15.78 3.01
N ASP A 37 -13.65 16.98 3.35
CA ASP A 37 -14.89 17.13 4.13
C ASP A 37 -16.14 16.99 3.26
N GLN A 38 -17.16 16.31 3.79
CA GLN A 38 -18.48 16.11 3.17
C GLN A 38 -18.47 15.55 1.74
N MET A 39 -17.41 14.85 1.34
CA MET A 39 -17.31 14.27 0.00
C MET A 39 -18.11 12.97 -0.11
N ARG A 40 -19.04 12.91 -1.06
CA ARG A 40 -19.84 11.71 -1.34
C ARG A 40 -19.03 10.72 -2.16
N GLY A 41 -19.20 9.41 -1.91
CA GLY A 41 -18.55 8.37 -2.72
C GLY A 41 -18.97 8.39 -4.20
N GLN A 42 -20.20 8.86 -4.50
CA GLN A 42 -20.68 9.03 -5.88
C GLN A 42 -20.08 10.24 -6.60
N ALA A 43 -19.49 11.20 -5.87
CA ALA A 43 -18.90 12.41 -6.43
C ALA A 43 -17.45 12.17 -6.90
N MET A 44 -17.25 11.09 -7.65
CA MET A 44 -15.97 10.67 -8.24
C MET A 44 -16.17 10.44 -9.73
N GLY A 45 -15.35 11.08 -10.56
CA GLY A 45 -15.43 11.01 -12.02
C GLY A 45 -15.37 9.58 -12.53
N PHE A 46 -14.45 8.76 -12.02
CA PHE A 46 -14.31 7.36 -12.40
C PHE A 46 -15.53 6.48 -12.06
N VAL A 47 -16.40 6.91 -11.13
CA VAL A 47 -17.61 6.17 -10.74
C VAL A 47 -18.72 6.36 -11.78
N GLY A 48 -18.69 7.45 -12.56
CA GLY A 48 -19.64 7.68 -13.65
C GLY A 48 -21.10 7.90 -13.24
N LYS A 49 -21.37 8.19 -11.95
CA LYS A 49 -22.73 8.43 -11.42
C LYS A 49 -23.17 9.89 -11.47
N GLU A 50 -22.22 10.82 -11.43
CA GLU A 50 -22.45 12.27 -11.46
C GLU A 50 -21.50 12.90 -12.48
N PRO A 51 -21.85 14.04 -13.11
CA PRO A 51 -20.97 14.74 -14.06
C PRO A 51 -19.83 15.52 -13.34
N VAL A 52 -19.17 14.87 -12.37
CA VAL A 52 -18.06 15.42 -11.59
C VAL A 52 -16.74 15.17 -12.33
N GLN A 53 -15.87 16.18 -12.33
CA GLN A 53 -14.53 16.08 -12.92
C GLN A 53 -13.48 15.99 -11.81
N THR A 54 -12.86 14.81 -11.67
CA THR A 54 -11.79 14.55 -10.69
C THR A 54 -10.57 13.89 -11.33
N PRO A 55 -9.99 14.46 -12.40
CA PRO A 55 -9.00 13.76 -13.24
C PRO A 55 -7.77 13.26 -12.48
N TYR A 56 -7.34 13.96 -11.43
CA TYR A 56 -6.22 13.54 -10.59
C TYR A 56 -6.58 12.36 -9.67
N LEU A 57 -7.79 12.35 -9.10
CA LEU A 57 -8.27 11.24 -8.29
C LEU A 57 -8.64 10.03 -9.15
N ASP A 58 -9.16 10.25 -10.36
CA ASP A 58 -9.47 9.18 -11.32
C ASP A 58 -8.19 8.48 -11.77
N ARG A 59 -7.12 9.25 -12.02
CA ARG A 59 -5.78 8.70 -12.27
C ARG A 59 -5.24 7.96 -11.04
N PHE A 60 -5.43 8.49 -9.83
CA PHE A 60 -4.97 7.81 -8.62
C PHE A 60 -5.70 6.48 -8.40
N ALA A 61 -7.01 6.45 -8.65
CA ALA A 61 -7.83 5.25 -8.56
C ALA A 61 -7.36 4.13 -9.50
N SER A 62 -6.84 4.46 -10.70
CA SER A 62 -6.30 3.46 -11.64
C SER A 62 -4.92 2.92 -11.26
N GLN A 63 -4.25 3.55 -10.29
CA GLN A 63 -2.92 3.19 -9.81
C GLN A 63 -2.96 2.45 -8.46
N GLY A 64 -4.14 2.22 -7.89
CA GLY A 64 -4.30 1.69 -6.54
C GLY A 64 -5.55 0.83 -6.36
N LEU A 65 -5.90 0.60 -5.10
CA LEU A 65 -7.11 -0.11 -4.71
C LEU A 65 -8.23 0.88 -4.39
N VAL A 66 -9.40 0.66 -4.98
CA VAL A 66 -10.62 1.41 -4.67
C VAL A 66 -11.53 0.56 -3.79
N LEU A 67 -11.95 1.12 -2.65
CA LEU A 67 -12.93 0.51 -1.75
C LEU A 67 -14.33 1.04 -2.08
N THR A 68 -15.09 0.31 -2.90
CA THR A 68 -16.40 0.76 -3.40
C THR A 68 -17.49 0.78 -2.34
N GLU A 69 -17.32 -0.01 -1.28
CA GLU A 69 -18.27 -0.15 -0.15
C GLU A 69 -17.80 0.59 1.11
N ALA A 70 -16.84 1.53 0.98
CA ALA A 70 -16.37 2.32 2.12
C ALA A 70 -17.46 3.29 2.61
N VAL A 71 -17.68 3.30 3.93
CA VAL A 71 -18.71 4.12 4.59
C VAL A 71 -18.14 4.81 5.84
N SER A 72 -18.74 5.95 6.21
CA SER A 72 -18.48 6.59 7.51
C SER A 72 -19.29 5.88 8.59
N ASN A 73 -18.66 5.58 9.72
CA ASN A 73 -19.31 4.97 10.89
C ASN A 73 -20.30 5.93 11.58
N TYR A 74 -20.13 7.23 11.41
CA TYR A 74 -21.01 8.25 11.97
C TYR A 74 -21.02 9.48 11.05
N PRO A 75 -22.13 9.89 10.43
CA PRO A 75 -22.14 10.90 9.36
C PRO A 75 -22.03 12.35 9.88
N ILE A 76 -21.13 12.62 10.83
CA ILE A 76 -20.79 13.95 11.36
C ILE A 76 -19.27 14.07 11.45
N CYS A 77 -18.75 15.23 11.07
CA CYS A 77 -17.32 15.49 10.92
C CYS A 77 -16.48 15.14 12.16
N SER A 78 -16.82 15.66 13.35
CA SER A 78 -16.01 15.43 14.56
C SER A 78 -15.99 13.97 15.01
N PRO A 79 -17.13 13.26 15.11
CA PRO A 79 -17.14 11.84 15.45
C PRO A 79 -16.41 10.95 14.45
N THR A 80 -16.58 11.13 13.13
CA THR A 80 -15.83 10.31 12.16
C THR A 80 -14.32 10.55 12.27
N ARG A 81 -13.90 11.81 12.40
CA ARG A 81 -12.47 12.16 12.54
C ARG A 81 -11.90 11.61 13.84
N ALA A 82 -12.66 11.60 14.92
CA ALA A 82 -12.26 10.96 16.17
C ALA A 82 -12.01 9.46 15.94
N SER A 83 -12.97 8.73 15.35
CA SER A 83 -12.81 7.30 15.04
C SER A 83 -11.62 7.00 14.11
N LEU A 84 -11.33 7.87 13.13
CA LEU A 84 -10.13 7.71 12.28
C LEU A 84 -8.83 7.82 13.09
N MET A 85 -8.77 8.71 14.08
CA MET A 85 -7.56 8.96 14.88
C MET A 85 -7.39 7.95 16.01
N THR A 86 -8.48 7.43 16.57
CA THR A 86 -8.44 6.54 17.74
C THR A 86 -8.60 5.06 17.41
N GLY A 87 -9.07 4.74 16.20
CA GLY A 87 -9.72 3.45 15.93
C GLY A 87 -11.10 3.37 16.55
#